data_AF-A0A0D8HDI2-F1
#
_entry.id   AF-A0A0D8HDI2-F1
#
_cell.length_a   1.000
_cell.length_b   1.000
_cell.length_c   1.000
_cell.angle_alpha   90.00
_cell.angle_beta   90.00
_cell.angle_gamma   90.00
#
_symmetry.space_group_name_H-M   'P 1'
#
loop_
_entity.id
_entity.type
_entity.pdbx_description
1 polymer ?
#
loop_
_entity_poly.entity_id
_entity_poly.type
_entity_poly.pdbx_seq_one_letter_code
_entity_poly.pdbx_strand_id
1 'polypeptide(L)'
;MLRLGVENCTFSSKASLAHSAKGLIATTIDVAVVFIQQLHLEFLGGSRHSDPNQLLTSSGLGPKVRVAILTNSEEDKNHRDVKMDIPFVANFAKSLQSYNRLF
;
A
#
# COMPACT_ATOMS: atom_id res chain seq x y z
N MET A 1 13.28 8.50 -9.81
CA MET A 1 11.83 8.41 -9.56
C MET A 1 11.10 8.87 -10.81
N LEU A 2 10.15 8.10 -11.31
CA LEU A 2 9.37 8.40 -12.51
C LEU A 2 7.91 8.67 -12.11
N ARG A 3 7.28 9.71 -12.67
CA ARG A 3 5.86 10.03 -12.49
C ARG A 3 5.10 9.75 -13.78
N LEU A 4 4.03 8.98 -13.67
CA LEU A 4 3.18 8.55 -14.77
C LEU A 4 1.75 9.04 -14.54
N GLY A 5 1.10 9.46 -15.62
CA GLY A 5 -0.34 9.74 -15.65
C GLY A 5 -1.06 8.64 -16.43
N VAL A 6 -2.29 8.32 -16.02
CA VAL A 6 -3.16 7.40 -16.74
C VAL A 6 -4.43 8.15 -17.14
N GLU A 7 -4.57 8.43 -18.43
CA GLU A 7 -5.68 9.22 -18.96
C GLU A 7 -6.92 8.36 -19.19
N ASN A 8 -7.68 8.13 -18.12
CA ASN A 8 -9.02 7.56 -18.19
C ASN A 8 -9.91 8.10 -17.07
N CYS A 9 -11.21 7.82 -17.10
CA CYS A 9 -12.18 8.33 -16.12
C CYS A 9 -11.86 7.92 -14.67
N THR A 10 -11.14 6.83 -14.45
CA THR A 10 -10.85 6.28 -13.12
C THR A 10 -9.58 6.89 -12.50
N PHE A 11 -8.60 7.26 -13.32
CA PHE A 11 -7.25 7.65 -12.89
C PHE A 11 -6.77 9.02 -13.38
N SER A 12 -7.57 9.77 -14.14
CA SER A 12 -7.17 11.05 -14.76
C SER A 12 -6.59 12.09 -13.79
N SER A 13 -6.95 12.06 -12.51
CA SER A 13 -6.44 12.96 -11.47
C SER A 13 -5.42 12.33 -10.51
N LYS A 14 -5.07 11.05 -10.70
CA LYS A 14 -4.20 10.28 -9.80
C LYS A 14 -2.81 10.13 -10.40
N ALA A 15 -1.79 10.42 -9.60
CA ALA A 15 -0.40 10.21 -10.01
C ALA A 15 0.06 8.79 -9.67
N SER A 16 0.69 8.12 -10.63
CA SER A 16 1.41 6.86 -10.41
C SER A 16 2.90 7.15 -10.30
N LEU A 17 3.54 6.68 -9.23
CA LEU A 17 4.98 6.87 -9.00
C LEU A 17 5.68 5.53 -9.13
N ALA A 18 6.78 5.50 -9.90
CA ALA A 18 7.62 4.33 -10.07
C ALA A 18 9.05 4.64 -9.63
N HIS A 19 9.65 3.72 -8.89
CA HIS A 19 11.04 3.78 -8.46
C HIS A 19 11.67 2.40 -8.56
N SER A 20 12.88 2.34 -9.13
CA SER A 20 13.70 1.15 -9.23
C SER A 20 15.16 1.56 -9.14
N ALA A 21 15.95 0.83 -8.35
CA ALA A 21 17.38 1.03 -8.21
C ALA A 21 18.08 -0.28 -7.80
N LYS A 22 19.39 -0.36 -8.08
CA LYS A 22 20.26 -1.45 -7.61
C LYS A 22 21.00 -1.00 -6.34
N GLY A 23 21.39 -1.97 -5.49
CA GLY A 23 22.12 -1.67 -4.25
C GLY A 23 21.25 -1.07 -3.14
N LEU A 24 19.92 -1.23 -3.22
CA LEU A 24 19.02 -0.86 -2.14
C LEU A 24 19.12 -1.84 -0.96
N ILE A 25 18.73 -1.37 0.22
CA ILE A 25 18.75 -2.13 1.49
C ILE A 25 17.88 -3.40 1.42
N ALA A 26 16.82 -3.38 0.60
CA ALA A 26 15.89 -4.49 0.45
C ALA A 26 15.71 -4.88 -1.02
N THR A 27 15.61 -6.18 -1.28
CA THR A 27 15.21 -6.73 -2.58
C THR A 27 13.72 -7.04 -2.54
N THR A 28 12.91 -6.12 -3.04
CA THR A 28 11.45 -6.25 -3.04
C THR A 28 10.85 -5.60 -4.29
N ILE A 29 9.66 -6.05 -4.65
CA ILE A 29 8.79 -5.36 -5.61
C ILE A 29 7.51 -5.08 -4.84
N ASP A 30 7.25 -3.79 -4.62
CA ASP A 30 6.12 -3.32 -3.84
C ASP A 30 5.20 -2.47 -4.70
N VAL A 31 3.89 -2.65 -4.53
CA VAL A 31 2.87 -1.77 -5.09
C VAL A 31 2.04 -1.23 -3.94
N ALA A 32 2.04 0.09 -3.80
CA ALA A 32 1.26 0.80 -2.80
C ALA A 32 0.13 1.59 -3.49
N VAL A 33 -1.09 1.38 -3.02
CA VAL A 33 -2.24 2.23 -3.32
C VAL A 33 -2.48 3.10 -2.09
N VAL A 34 -2.25 4.40 -2.26
CA VAL A 34 -2.50 5.40 -1.23
C VAL A 34 -3.89 5.97 -1.43
N PHE A 35 -4.75 5.83 -0.43
CA PHE A 35 -6.11 6.34 -0.50
C PHE A 35 -6.14 7.84 -0.22
N ILE A 36 -7.10 8.54 -0.83
CA ILE A 36 -7.32 9.95 -0.55
C ILE A 36 -7.70 10.07 0.93
N GLN A 37 -7.05 11.00 1.63
CA GLN A 37 -7.37 11.28 3.02
C GLN A 37 -8.81 11.76 3.13
N GLN A 38 -9.58 11.15 4.05
CA GLN A 38 -10.96 11.58 4.28
C GLN A 38 -10.98 13.01 4.82
N LEU A 39 -11.98 13.78 4.38
CA LEU A 39 -12.18 15.14 4.87
C LEU A 39 -12.39 15.11 6.38
N HIS A 40 -11.52 15.81 7.10
CA HIS A 40 -11.69 15.98 8.52
C HIS A 40 -12.77 17.02 8.79
N LEU A 41 -13.81 16.62 9.52
CA LEU A 41 -14.89 17.51 9.95
C LEU A 41 -14.53 18.10 11.30
N GLU A 42 -13.80 19.22 11.30
CA GLU A 42 -13.30 19.89 12.51
C GLU A 42 -14.39 20.17 13.56
N PHE A 43 -15.63 20.43 13.10
CA PHE A 43 -16.78 20.68 13.98
C PHE A 43 -17.23 19.46 14.80
N LEU A 44 -16.80 18.24 14.44
CA LEU A 44 -17.07 17.03 15.22
C LEU A 44 -16.06 16.82 16.38
N GLY A 45 -15.10 17.74 16.56
CA GLY A 45 -14.19 17.73 17.70
C GLY A 45 -13.21 16.56 17.74
N GLY A 46 -13.03 15.85 16.62
CA GLY A 46 -12.00 14.82 16.47
C GLY A 46 -10.63 15.43 16.20
N SER A 47 -9.56 14.69 16.48
CA SER A 47 -8.22 15.07 16.04
C SER A 47 -8.07 14.84 14.52
N ARG A 48 -7.45 15.78 13.81
CA ARG A 48 -7.15 15.66 12.38
C ARG A 48 -6.12 14.55 12.16
N HIS A 49 -6.42 13.62 11.26
CA HIS A 49 -5.48 12.57 10.87
C HIS A 49 -4.31 13.17 10.07
N SER A 50 -3.09 12.70 10.30
CA SER A 50 -1.89 13.12 9.54
C SER A 50 -1.70 12.32 8.26
N ASP A 51 -1.99 11.02 8.30
CA ASP A 51 -1.60 10.07 7.25
C ASP A 51 -2.81 9.44 6.53
N PRO A 52 -2.70 9.11 5.24
CA PRO A 52 -3.72 8.39 4.49
C PRO A 52 -3.64 6.87 4.73
N ASN A 53 -4.79 6.19 4.59
CA ASN A 53 -4.84 4.72 4.55
C ASN A 53 -4.08 4.19 3.31
N GLN A 54 -3.55 2.98 3.42
CA GLN A 54 -2.76 2.36 2.35
C GLN A 54 -3.07 0.88 2.16
N LEU A 55 -3.07 0.44 0.91
CA LEU A 55 -3.04 -0.97 0.53
C LEU A 55 -1.68 -1.26 -0.12
N LEU A 56 -0.91 -2.15 0.49
CA LEU A 56 0.43 -2.53 0.03
C LEU A 56 0.43 -4.00 -0.38
N THR A 57 0.91 -4.29 -1.58
CA THR A 57 1.27 -5.65 -1.98
C THR A 57 2.79 -5.72 -2.12
N SER A 58 3.38 -6.77 -1.56
CA SER A 58 4.82 -7.00 -1.59
C SER A 58 5.10 -8.41 -2.08
N SER A 59 6.02 -8.55 -3.04
CA SER A 59 6.46 -9.85 -3.57
C SER A 59 7.93 -10.18 -3.29
N GLY A 60 8.56 -9.45 -2.36
CA GLY A 60 9.89 -9.77 -1.84
C GLY A 60 9.91 -11.01 -0.94
N LEU A 61 10.90 -11.07 -0.05
CA LEU A 61 10.99 -12.13 0.96
C LEU A 61 9.81 -12.03 1.94
N GLY A 62 8.94 -13.05 1.92
CA GLY A 62 7.68 -13.07 2.68
C GLY A 62 6.55 -12.30 1.97
N PRO A 63 6.08 -12.79 0.80
CA PRO A 63 5.04 -12.11 0.03
C PRO A 63 3.76 -11.93 0.85
N LYS A 64 3.21 -10.72 0.83
CA LYS A 64 2.04 -10.36 1.62
C LYS A 64 1.23 -9.22 1.02
N VAL A 65 -0.03 -9.19 1.41
CA VAL A 65 -0.89 -8.02 1.26
C VAL A 65 -1.03 -7.39 2.63
N ARG A 66 -0.82 -6.08 2.73
CA ARG A 66 -0.98 -5.31 3.96
C ARG A 66 -2.01 -4.24 3.73
N VAL A 67 -2.99 -4.16 4.62
CA VAL A 67 -3.89 -3.03 4.73
C VAL A 67 -3.45 -2.22 5.95
N ALA A 68 -3.05 -0.97 5.74
CA ALA A 68 -2.75 -0.02 6.80
C ALA A 68 -3.93 0.94 6.92
N ILE A 69 -4.60 0.88 8.07
CA ILE A 69 -5.77 1.71 8.38
C ILE A 69 -5.51 2.40 9.71
N LEU A 70 -5.88 3.68 9.80
CA LEU A 70 -5.90 4.40 11.06
C LEU A 70 -7.18 4.07 11.84
N THR A 71 -7.04 3.73 13.12
CA THR A 71 -8.17 3.50 14.03
C THR A 71 -8.09 4.42 15.23
N ASN A 72 -9.23 4.68 15.87
CA ASN A 72 -9.23 5.32 17.18
C ASN A 72 -8.55 4.42 18.21
N SER A 73 -7.81 5.03 19.14
CA SER A 73 -7.40 4.36 20.37
C SER A 73 -8.53 4.41 21.40
N GLU A 74 -8.69 3.38 22.22
CA GLU A 74 -9.69 3.39 23.30
C GLU A 74 -9.27 4.26 24.49
N GLU A 75 -7.96 4.48 24.67
CA GLU A 75 -7.42 5.15 25.86
C GLU A 75 -7.15 6.65 25.66
N ASP A 76 -7.18 7.14 24.44
CA ASP A 76 -6.84 8.52 24.12
C ASP A 76 -7.59 8.98 22.87
N LYS A 77 -7.90 10.28 22.74
CA LYS A 77 -8.46 10.89 21.51
C LYS A 77 -7.46 10.89 20.34
N ASN A 78 -6.46 10.01 20.39
CA ASN A 78 -5.39 9.83 19.44
C ASN A 78 -5.70 8.67 18.50
N HIS A 79 -5.21 8.80 17.28
CA HIS A 79 -5.30 7.77 16.25
C HIS A 79 -4.10 6.85 16.32
N ARG A 80 -4.28 5.57 15.98
CA ARG A 80 -3.19 4.60 15.85
C ARG A 80 -3.24 3.93 14.49
N ASP A 81 -2.07 3.61 13.96
CA ASP A 81 -1.93 2.76 12.78
C ASP A 81 -2.22 1.31 13.14
N VAL A 82 -3.21 0.72 12.48
CA VAL A 82 -3.47 -0.72 12.50
C VAL A 82 -3.03 -1.31 11.17
N LYS A 83 -2.13 -2.28 11.24
CA LYS A 83 -1.60 -3.00 10.08
C LYS A 83 -2.15 -4.42 10.09
N MET A 84 -2.96 -4.73 9.09
CA MET A 84 -3.48 -6.06 8.85
C MET A 84 -2.65 -6.73 7.76
N ASP A 85 -1.79 -7.66 8.16
CA ASP A 85 -0.92 -8.40 7.25
C ASP A 85 -1.55 -9.74 6.90
N ILE A 86 -1.83 -9.94 5.62
CA ILE A 86 -2.29 -11.22 5.06
C ILE A 86 -1.11 -11.82 4.30
N PRO A 87 -0.39 -12.79 4.89
CA PRO A 87 0.65 -13.51 4.16
C PRO A 87 -0.01 -14.33 3.06
N PHE A 88 0.55 -14.32 1.85
CA PHE A 88 0.13 -15.27 0.82
C PHE A 88 1.22 -16.33 0.63
N VAL A 89 0.95 -17.50 1.20
CA VAL A 89 1.86 -18.64 1.23
C VAL A 89 1.79 -19.40 -0.11
N ALA A 90 2.88 -19.31 -0.87
CA ALA A 90 3.52 -20.41 -1.60
C ALA A 90 2.75 -21.30 -2.60
N ASN A 91 1.48 -21.08 -2.95
CA ASN A 91 0.98 -21.62 -4.24
C ASN A 91 1.61 -20.90 -5.45
N PHE A 92 2.37 -19.82 -5.19
CA PHE A 92 3.32 -19.20 -6.10
C PHE A 92 4.79 -19.55 -5.81
N ALA A 93 5.14 -20.24 -4.71
CA ALA A 93 6.50 -20.77 -4.52
C ALA A 93 6.70 -22.09 -5.27
N LYS A 94 5.60 -22.84 -5.50
CA LYS A 94 5.46 -23.78 -6.63
C LYS A 94 4.97 -23.08 -7.91
N SER A 95 5.19 -21.77 -8.04
CA SER A 95 5.37 -21.24 -9.39
C SER A 95 6.64 -21.90 -9.88
N LEU A 96 6.49 -23.02 -10.60
CA LEU A 96 7.23 -23.25 -11.83
C LEU A 96 7.74 -21.88 -12.33
N GLN A 97 9.07 -21.73 -12.34
CA GLN A 97 9.82 -20.50 -12.67
C GLN A 97 8.99 -19.61 -13.58
N SER A 98 8.80 -18.31 -13.33
CA SER A 98 7.87 -17.46 -14.12
C SER A 98 7.86 -17.74 -15.63
N TYR A 99 9.03 -18.11 -16.17
CA TYR A 99 9.24 -18.75 -17.47
C TYR A 99 8.31 -19.93 -17.83
N ASN A 100 8.26 -20.98 -17.02
CA ASN A 100 7.41 -22.17 -17.19
C ASN A 100 5.90 -21.87 -17.14
N ARG A 101 5.47 -20.70 -16.67
CA ARG A 101 4.06 -20.27 -16.72
C ARG A 101 3.69 -19.59 -18.04
N LEU A 102 4.67 -19.24 -18.86
CA LEU A 102 4.47 -18.59 -20.15
C LEU A 102 4.28 -19.57 -21.31
N PHE A 103 4.51 -20.88 -21.08
CA PHE A 103 4.36 -21.98 -22.04
C PHE A 103 3.26 -22.93 -21.58
#